data_AF-A0A9W9CJB3-F1
#
_entry.id   AF-A0A9W9CJB3-F1
#
_cell.length_a   1.000
_cell.length_b   1.000
_cell.length_c   1.000
_cell.angle_alpha   90.00
_cell.angle_beta   90.00
_cell.angle_gamma   90.00
#
_symmetry.space_group_name_H-M   'P 1'
#
loop_
_entity.id
_entity.type
_entity.pdbx_description
1 polymer ?
#
loop_
_entity_poly.entity_id
_entity_poly.type
_entity_poly.pdbx_seq_one_letter_code
_entity_poly.pdbx_strand_id
1 'polypeptide(L)'
;MSSQLSTDSPEQELESPPDDMPKPFRFLDLPKDIRLMVYEQLPYTRNFHNIPLRDLTHHLTIVNPSVSGIRILATCRLINEEASYVLGPRMQHILQRPPKIIIEGEHLIGLMELRNGFTWYKDILDKICNALHLRGYASFIHQYRKGQLGVEKLRTRLQLGIFLEEGDDEEIVKALASFILRTRKWMNSKPKVEWDLKYPPITVVIAIPPKYHAPPVITTTSTAMFFFYRLMNNTPQSRTQTGVARLTWLVANLARKLVTKSKIARSVSFVVKLQFGQDGDTWPFAAPDATESKFRAAVEMGVSQAAGAKPGLVIYGGVAEVEGEGDEGFGVKA
;
A
#
# COMPACT_ATOMS: atom_id res chain seq x y z
N MET A 1 -44.14 -27.14 -12.97
CA MET A 1 -45.13 -26.25 -12.33
C MET A 1 -44.47 -24.90 -12.11
N SER A 2 -44.65 -24.01 -13.07
CA SER A 2 -43.98 -22.71 -13.13
C SER A 2 -44.84 -21.68 -12.42
N SER A 3 -44.45 -21.31 -11.20
CA SER A 3 -45.08 -20.24 -10.43
C SER A 3 -44.60 -18.90 -10.99
N GLN A 4 -45.50 -18.18 -11.66
CA GLN A 4 -45.30 -16.80 -12.07
C GLN A 4 -45.52 -15.91 -10.84
N LEU A 5 -44.44 -15.41 -10.24
CA LEU A 5 -44.50 -14.40 -9.19
C LEU A 5 -44.69 -13.03 -9.86
N SER A 6 -45.94 -12.56 -9.95
CA SER A 6 -46.24 -11.18 -10.33
C SER A 6 -45.77 -10.25 -9.21
N THR A 7 -44.76 -9.43 -9.49
CA THR A 7 -44.26 -8.39 -8.59
C THR A 7 -44.79 -7.04 -9.08
N ASP A 8 -46.09 -6.81 -8.91
CA ASP A 8 -46.69 -5.47 -9.01
C ASP A 8 -46.24 -4.67 -7.79
N SER A 9 -45.03 -4.09 -7.87
CA SER A 9 -44.62 -3.06 -6.92
C SER A 9 -45.36 -1.78 -7.32
N PRO A 10 -46.20 -1.20 -6.44
CA PRO A 10 -46.90 0.04 -6.75
C PRO A 10 -45.86 1.12 -7.04
N GLU A 11 -45.93 1.69 -8.25
CA GLU A 11 -45.23 2.92 -8.59
C GLU A 11 -45.73 4.00 -7.61
N GLN A 12 -45.01 4.18 -6.51
CA GLN A 12 -45.20 5.34 -5.64
C GLN A 12 -44.89 6.56 -6.50
N GLU A 13 -45.95 7.26 -6.93
CA GLU A 13 -45.87 8.60 -7.49
C GLU A 13 -45.08 9.45 -6.51
N LEU A 14 -43.81 9.68 -6.83
CA LEU A 14 -42.91 10.51 -6.05
C LEU A 14 -43.50 11.93 -6.09
N GLU A 15 -44.24 12.32 -5.04
CA GLU A 15 -44.80 13.66 -4.91
C GLU A 15 -43.71 14.67 -5.25
N SER A 16 -44.00 15.54 -6.22
CA SER A 16 -43.05 16.57 -6.65
C SER A 16 -42.60 17.36 -5.41
N PRO A 17 -41.28 17.52 -5.19
CA PRO A 17 -40.79 18.23 -4.02
C PRO A 17 -41.44 19.62 -3.94
N PRO A 18 -41.79 20.08 -2.73
CA PRO A 18 -42.54 21.33 -2.54
C PRO A 18 -41.84 22.50 -3.26
N ASP A 19 -42.63 23.29 -3.99
CA ASP A 19 -42.19 24.35 -4.91
C ASP A 19 -41.38 25.49 -4.23
N ASP A 20 -41.36 25.51 -2.89
CA ASP A 20 -40.66 26.49 -2.06
C ASP A 20 -39.23 26.10 -1.65
N MET A 21 -38.68 24.98 -2.15
CA MET A 21 -37.30 24.63 -1.86
C MET A 21 -36.34 25.62 -2.55
N PRO A 22 -35.42 26.28 -1.80
CA PRO A 22 -34.49 27.24 -2.38
C PRO A 22 -33.64 26.56 -3.45
N LYS A 23 -33.65 27.13 -4.66
CA LYS A 23 -32.92 26.59 -5.81
C LYS A 23 -31.42 26.49 -5.49
N PRO A 24 -30.77 25.34 -5.75
CA PRO A 24 -29.35 25.18 -5.47
C PRO A 24 -28.53 26.20 -6.26
N PHE A 25 -27.57 26.81 -5.57
CA PHE A 25 -26.67 27.80 -6.15
C PHE A 25 -25.75 27.15 -7.19
N ARG A 26 -25.63 27.76 -8.38
CA ARG A 26 -24.80 27.22 -9.46
C ARG A 26 -23.36 27.68 -9.29
N PHE A 27 -22.43 26.73 -9.22
CA PHE A 27 -21.01 27.04 -9.04
C PHE A 27 -20.42 27.97 -10.12
N LEU A 28 -20.89 27.86 -11.37
CA LEU A 28 -20.44 28.73 -12.47
C LEU A 28 -20.95 30.18 -12.39
N ASP A 29 -21.97 30.44 -11.56
CA ASP A 29 -22.48 31.79 -11.32
C ASP A 29 -21.58 32.56 -10.33
N LEU A 30 -20.60 31.90 -9.70
CA LEU A 30 -19.57 32.58 -8.91
C LEU A 30 -18.62 33.37 -9.80
N PRO A 31 -18.17 34.56 -9.36
CA PRO A 31 -17.03 35.23 -9.95
C PRO A 31 -15.80 34.30 -9.98
N LYS A 32 -14.97 34.44 -11.03
CA LYS A 32 -13.78 33.60 -11.25
C LYS A 32 -12.88 33.55 -10.01
N ASP A 33 -12.64 34.70 -9.38
CA ASP A 33 -11.75 34.80 -8.22
C ASP A 33 -12.24 33.94 -7.04
N ILE A 34 -13.56 33.90 -6.81
CA ILE A 34 -14.15 33.04 -5.80
C ILE A 34 -14.01 31.56 -6.17
N ARG A 35 -14.15 31.19 -7.44
CA ARG A 35 -13.90 29.81 -7.89
C ARG A 35 -12.46 29.39 -7.66
N LEU A 36 -11.49 30.28 -7.92
CA LEU A 36 -10.08 30.03 -7.66
C LEU A 36 -9.82 29.81 -6.16
N MET A 37 -10.38 30.66 -5.29
CA MET A 37 -10.32 30.46 -3.84
C MET A 37 -10.87 29.09 -3.43
N VAL A 38 -11.98 28.64 -4.03
CA VAL A 38 -12.53 27.30 -3.74
C VAL A 38 -11.53 26.20 -4.13
N TYR A 39 -10.87 26.29 -5.27
CA TYR A 39 -9.86 25.30 -5.69
C TYR A 39 -8.65 25.30 -4.75
N GLU A 40 -8.20 26.47 -4.29
CA GLU A 40 -7.08 26.61 -3.35
C GLU A 40 -7.38 25.97 -2.00
N GLN A 41 -8.63 26.05 -1.56
CA GLN A 41 -9.11 25.48 -0.29
C GLN A 41 -9.38 23.97 -0.37
N LEU A 42 -9.26 23.31 -1.53
CA LEU A 42 -9.44 21.86 -1.62
C LEU A 42 -8.35 21.12 -0.82
N PRO A 43 -8.73 20.35 0.22
CA PRO A 43 -7.75 19.78 1.12
C PRO A 43 -7.01 18.61 0.45
N TYR A 44 -5.74 18.49 0.80
CA TYR A 44 -4.98 17.28 0.56
C TYR A 44 -5.39 16.23 1.59
N THR A 45 -5.73 15.03 1.13
CA THR A 45 -6.16 13.92 1.97
C THR A 45 -5.32 12.69 1.71
N ARG A 46 -5.06 11.92 2.76
CA ARG A 46 -4.41 10.61 2.67
C ARG A 46 -5.42 9.55 3.03
N ASN A 47 -5.76 8.70 2.07
CA ASN A 47 -6.65 7.58 2.32
C ASN A 47 -5.78 6.39 2.72
N PHE A 48 -6.05 5.87 3.92
CA PHE A 48 -5.42 4.68 4.46
C PHE A 48 -6.36 3.50 4.23
N HIS A 49 -5.87 2.45 3.57
CA HIS A 49 -6.65 1.25 3.34
C HIS A 49 -5.91 0.05 3.90
N ASN A 50 -6.51 -0.60 4.88
CA ASN A 50 -6.00 -1.83 5.47
C ASN A 50 -6.35 -2.99 4.54
N ILE A 51 -5.32 -3.68 4.09
CA ILE A 51 -5.43 -4.84 3.21
C ILE A 51 -5.13 -6.07 4.05
N PRO A 52 -6.10 -6.99 4.22
CA PRO A 52 -5.84 -8.22 4.95
C PRO A 52 -4.70 -9.00 4.29
N LEU A 53 -3.87 -9.60 5.13
CA LEU A 53 -2.91 -10.60 4.72
C LEU A 53 -3.63 -11.97 4.69
N ARG A 54 -2.88 -13.06 4.84
CA ARG A 54 -3.46 -14.40 4.78
C ARG A 54 -4.39 -14.68 5.97
N ASP A 55 -3.96 -14.28 7.15
CA ASP A 55 -4.76 -14.37 8.35
C ASP A 55 -5.44 -13.01 8.51
N LEU A 56 -6.78 -12.99 8.62
CA LEU A 56 -7.58 -11.75 8.73
C LEU A 56 -7.16 -10.88 9.94
N THR A 57 -6.35 -11.43 10.84
CA THR A 57 -5.75 -10.77 12.00
C THR A 57 -4.59 -9.85 11.64
N HIS A 58 -4.02 -9.99 10.45
CA HIS A 58 -2.87 -9.21 10.01
C HIS A 58 -3.21 -8.43 8.76
N HIS A 59 -2.74 -7.20 8.69
CA HIS A 59 -2.97 -6.36 7.53
C HIS A 59 -1.72 -5.56 7.18
N LEU A 60 -1.68 -5.05 5.96
CA LEU A 60 -0.82 -3.95 5.59
C LEU A 60 -1.67 -2.75 5.19
N THR A 61 -1.17 -1.54 5.38
CA THR A 61 -1.90 -0.32 5.02
C THR A 61 -1.28 0.28 3.78
N ILE A 62 -2.05 0.46 2.70
CA ILE A 62 -1.61 1.26 1.56
C ILE A 62 -2.04 2.71 1.74
N VAL A 63 -1.15 3.64 1.39
CA VAL A 63 -1.42 5.08 1.50
C VAL A 63 -1.66 5.67 0.11
N ASN A 64 -2.89 6.12 -0.11
CA ASN A 64 -3.34 6.77 -1.35
C ASN A 64 -3.62 8.26 -1.10
N PRO A 65 -2.62 9.14 -1.27
CA PRO A 65 -2.82 10.57 -1.24
C PRO A 65 -3.65 11.04 -2.43
N SER A 66 -4.56 11.96 -2.15
CA SER A 66 -5.48 12.58 -3.10
C SER A 66 -5.72 14.03 -2.75
N VAL A 67 -6.25 14.80 -3.69
CA VAL A 67 -6.89 16.08 -3.38
C VAL A 67 -8.39 15.82 -3.30
N SER A 68 -9.02 16.17 -2.20
CA SER A 68 -10.47 16.05 -2.06
C SER A 68 -11.16 16.91 -3.12
N GLY A 69 -12.22 16.40 -3.73
CA GLY A 69 -12.93 17.13 -4.78
C GLY A 69 -12.22 17.16 -6.14
N ILE A 70 -11.09 16.46 -6.35
CA ILE A 70 -10.37 16.43 -7.64
C ILE A 70 -11.22 16.02 -8.85
N ARG A 71 -12.36 15.38 -8.61
CA ARG A 71 -13.36 15.06 -9.64
C ARG A 71 -13.93 16.31 -10.33
N ILE A 72 -13.79 17.49 -9.74
CA ILE A 72 -14.16 18.77 -10.36
C ILE A 72 -13.45 18.98 -11.70
N LEU A 73 -12.22 18.47 -11.84
CA LEU A 73 -11.47 18.49 -13.10
C LEU A 73 -12.15 17.71 -14.23
N ALA A 74 -13.08 16.81 -13.92
CA ALA A 74 -13.79 15.99 -14.90
C ALA A 74 -15.15 16.58 -15.34
N THR A 75 -15.52 17.77 -14.87
CA THR A 75 -16.85 18.36 -15.10
C THR A 75 -16.99 19.00 -16.48
N CYS A 76 -16.42 20.19 -16.70
CA CYS A 76 -16.41 20.91 -17.98
C CYS A 76 -15.04 21.51 -18.30
N ARG A 77 -14.83 21.95 -19.55
CA ARG A 77 -13.54 22.50 -20.01
C ARG A 77 -13.11 23.74 -19.24
N LEU A 78 -14.03 24.68 -19.01
CA LEU A 78 -13.76 25.92 -18.27
C LEU A 78 -13.24 25.64 -16.85
N ILE A 79 -13.95 24.80 -16.10
CA ILE A 79 -13.54 24.41 -14.75
C ILE A 79 -12.21 23.65 -14.77
N ASN A 80 -12.02 22.75 -15.76
CA ASN A 80 -10.77 22.02 -15.90
C ASN A 80 -9.58 22.96 -16.13
N GLU A 81 -9.71 23.95 -17.01
CA GLU A 81 -8.66 24.94 -17.29
C GLU A 81 -8.32 25.78 -16.05
N GLU A 82 -9.33 26.30 -15.34
CA GLU A 82 -9.12 27.08 -14.12
C GLU A 82 -8.50 26.25 -12.99
N ALA A 83 -9.09 25.10 -12.68
CA ALA A 83 -8.67 24.29 -11.55
C ALA A 83 -7.34 23.56 -11.81
N SER A 84 -7.01 23.22 -13.06
CA SER A 84 -5.71 22.58 -13.38
C SER A 84 -4.53 23.50 -13.09
N TYR A 85 -4.71 24.82 -13.22
CA TYR A 85 -3.68 25.80 -12.85
C TYR A 85 -3.34 25.73 -11.35
N VAL A 86 -4.36 25.65 -10.50
CA VAL A 86 -4.21 25.59 -9.03
C VAL A 86 -3.80 24.20 -8.54
N LEU A 87 -4.46 23.15 -9.06
CA LEU A 87 -4.28 21.77 -8.57
C LEU A 87 -3.11 21.04 -9.22
N GLY A 88 -2.66 21.49 -10.40
CA GLY A 88 -1.57 20.89 -11.15
C GLY A 88 -0.29 20.68 -10.33
N PRO A 89 0.24 21.72 -9.67
CA PRO A 89 1.42 21.60 -8.80
C PRO A 89 1.22 20.59 -7.65
N ARG A 90 0.05 20.60 -6.99
CA ARG A 90 -0.28 19.64 -5.91
C ARG A 90 -0.32 18.20 -6.43
N MET A 91 -0.92 17.97 -7.60
CA MET A 91 -0.95 16.67 -8.25
C MET A 91 0.45 16.20 -8.68
N GLN A 92 1.28 17.10 -9.20
CA GLN A 92 2.66 16.78 -9.56
C GLN A 92 3.48 16.38 -8.33
N HIS A 93 3.31 17.09 -7.22
CA HIS A 93 3.95 16.75 -5.95
C HIS A 93 3.52 15.37 -5.44
N ILE A 94 2.22 15.03 -5.50
CA ILE A 94 1.72 13.66 -5.21
C ILE A 94 2.42 12.60 -6.08
N LEU A 95 2.62 12.91 -7.36
CA LEU A 95 3.22 12.00 -8.34
C LEU A 95 4.74 11.91 -8.23
N GLN A 96 5.41 12.89 -7.62
CA GLN A 96 6.84 12.86 -7.35
C GLN A 96 7.18 12.05 -6.10
N ARG A 97 6.26 12.01 -5.12
CA ARG A 97 6.43 11.21 -3.90
C ARG A 97 6.22 9.72 -4.19
N PRO A 98 7.13 8.83 -3.73
CA PRO A 98 6.96 7.40 -3.91
C PRO A 98 5.69 6.91 -3.18
N PRO A 99 4.93 5.99 -3.78
CA PRO A 99 3.89 5.23 -3.09
C PRO A 99 4.39 4.59 -1.80
N LYS A 100 3.55 4.60 -0.76
CA LYS A 100 3.89 4.19 0.60
C LYS A 100 3.00 3.02 1.05
N ILE A 101 3.62 2.01 1.60
CA ILE A 101 3.00 0.87 2.29
C ILE A 101 3.46 0.97 3.75
N ILE A 102 2.53 0.93 4.69
CA ILE A 102 2.80 0.87 6.12
C ILE A 102 2.49 -0.55 6.59
N ILE A 103 3.37 -1.13 7.38
CA ILE A 103 3.19 -2.43 8.00
C ILE A 103 3.53 -2.28 9.47
N GLU A 104 2.58 -2.54 10.35
CA GLU A 104 2.88 -2.57 11.77
C GLU A 104 3.81 -3.74 12.10
N GLY A 105 4.70 -3.54 13.06
CA GLY A 105 5.71 -4.54 13.43
C GLY A 105 5.11 -5.91 13.77
N GLU A 106 3.91 -5.93 14.36
CA GLU A 106 3.20 -7.16 14.70
C GLU A 106 2.60 -7.88 13.48
N HIS A 107 2.26 -7.15 12.42
CA HIS A 107 1.69 -7.70 11.19
C HIS A 107 2.74 -8.24 10.22
N LEU A 108 4.03 -7.97 10.47
CA LEU A 108 5.13 -8.54 9.69
C LEU A 108 5.08 -10.07 9.64
N ILE A 109 4.58 -10.71 10.70
CA ILE A 109 4.43 -12.17 10.77
C ILE A 109 3.47 -12.71 9.70
N GLY A 110 2.40 -11.97 9.36
CA GLY A 110 1.44 -12.36 8.33
C GLY A 110 2.03 -12.35 6.92
N LEU A 111 3.18 -11.70 6.74
CA LEU A 111 3.98 -11.76 5.51
C LEU A 111 4.97 -12.92 5.50
N MET A 112 5.01 -13.78 6.53
CA MET A 112 5.96 -14.88 6.66
C MET A 112 5.31 -16.23 6.44
N GLU A 113 6.06 -17.17 5.87
CA GLU A 113 5.63 -18.56 5.79
C GLU A 113 6.40 -19.32 6.88
N LEU A 114 5.77 -19.46 8.05
CA LEU A 114 6.40 -20.10 9.21
C LEU A 114 6.34 -21.63 9.15
N ARG A 115 5.46 -22.20 8.31
CA ARG A 115 5.18 -23.64 8.29
C ARG A 115 5.98 -24.38 7.22
N ASN A 116 6.51 -23.68 6.21
CA ASN A 116 7.26 -24.31 5.13
C ASN A 116 8.31 -23.39 4.48
N GLY A 117 9.59 -23.66 4.74
CA GLY A 117 10.70 -22.88 4.17
C GLY A 117 10.88 -23.01 2.64
N PHE A 118 10.20 -23.96 1.98
CA PHE A 118 10.38 -24.22 0.54
C PHE A 118 9.28 -23.66 -0.36
N THR A 119 8.09 -23.36 0.17
CA THR A 119 7.01 -22.86 -0.67
C THR A 119 7.23 -21.40 -1.00
N TRP A 120 7.34 -21.10 -2.30
CA TRP A 120 7.29 -19.73 -2.83
C TRP A 120 5.85 -19.25 -2.69
N TYR A 121 5.51 -18.82 -1.48
CA TYR A 121 4.18 -18.34 -1.17
C TYR A 121 3.95 -17.00 -1.86
N LYS A 122 2.82 -16.87 -2.56
CA LYS A 122 2.39 -15.61 -3.19
C LYS A 122 1.59 -14.83 -2.16
N ASP A 123 2.20 -13.84 -1.52
CA ASP A 123 1.48 -12.88 -0.68
C ASP A 123 1.04 -11.65 -1.50
N ILE A 124 0.38 -10.70 -0.83
CA ILE A 124 -0.12 -9.48 -1.45
C ILE A 124 0.99 -8.61 -2.09
N LEU A 125 2.19 -8.59 -1.51
CA LEU A 125 3.33 -7.86 -2.10
C LEU A 125 3.78 -8.52 -3.41
N ASP A 126 3.65 -9.85 -3.56
CA ASP A 126 3.88 -10.52 -4.84
C ASP A 126 2.84 -10.08 -5.87
N LYS A 127 1.58 -9.96 -5.48
CA LYS A 127 0.52 -9.50 -6.39
C LYS A 127 0.77 -8.08 -6.85
N ILE A 128 1.16 -7.19 -5.94
CA ILE A 128 1.55 -5.81 -6.26
C ILE A 128 2.74 -5.81 -7.22
N CYS A 129 3.83 -6.53 -6.92
CA CYS A 129 5.01 -6.59 -7.80
C CYS A 129 4.67 -7.10 -9.20
N ASN A 130 3.89 -8.16 -9.29
CA ASN A 130 3.44 -8.72 -10.56
C ASN A 130 2.54 -7.73 -11.33
N ALA A 131 1.67 -7.00 -10.63
CA ALA A 131 0.81 -5.95 -11.19
C ALA A 131 1.60 -4.79 -11.81
N LEU A 132 2.72 -4.44 -11.20
CA LEU A 132 3.62 -3.41 -11.70
C LEU A 132 4.42 -3.89 -12.91
N HIS A 133 4.89 -5.13 -12.87
CA HIS A 133 5.72 -5.69 -13.94
C HIS A 133 4.94 -6.00 -15.21
N LEU A 134 3.80 -6.71 -15.12
CA LEU A 134 3.07 -7.15 -16.30
C LEU A 134 2.23 -6.01 -16.87
N ARG A 135 2.41 -5.70 -18.16
CA ARG A 135 1.68 -4.64 -18.86
C ARG A 135 0.16 -4.87 -18.90
N GLY A 136 -0.28 -6.12 -18.93
CA GLY A 136 -1.71 -6.48 -18.97
C GLY A 136 -2.51 -5.94 -17.79
N TYR A 137 -1.94 -5.88 -16.59
CA TYR A 137 -2.66 -5.43 -15.40
C TYR A 137 -3.09 -3.96 -15.45
N ALA A 138 -2.25 -3.08 -16.00
CA ALA A 138 -2.64 -1.68 -16.16
C ALA A 138 -3.86 -1.54 -17.09
N SER A 139 -3.93 -2.34 -18.16
CA SER A 139 -5.09 -2.35 -19.06
C SER A 139 -6.37 -2.77 -18.33
N PHE A 140 -6.32 -3.83 -17.52
CA PHE A 140 -7.48 -4.25 -16.72
C PHE A 140 -7.92 -3.19 -15.71
N ILE A 141 -6.97 -2.54 -15.03
CA ILE A 141 -7.29 -1.46 -14.09
C ILE A 141 -7.91 -0.25 -14.83
N HIS A 142 -7.43 0.09 -16.02
CA HIS A 142 -8.02 1.15 -16.84
C HIS A 142 -9.43 0.79 -17.33
N GLN A 143 -9.68 -0.45 -17.73
CA GLN A 143 -11.02 -0.93 -18.09
C GLN A 143 -11.97 -0.84 -16.89
N TYR A 144 -11.52 -1.23 -15.70
CA TYR A 144 -12.28 -1.07 -14.46
C TYR A 144 -12.64 0.39 -14.18
N ARG A 145 -11.66 1.31 -14.28
CA ARG A 145 -11.91 2.75 -14.09
C ARG A 145 -12.88 3.36 -15.10
N LYS A 146 -13.03 2.74 -16.29
CA LYS A 146 -13.99 3.14 -17.32
C LYS A 146 -15.37 2.48 -17.15
N GLY A 147 -15.56 1.65 -16.13
CA GLY A 147 -16.80 0.87 -15.93
C GLY A 147 -16.94 -0.31 -16.90
N GLN A 148 -15.91 -0.65 -17.68
CA GLN A 148 -15.94 -1.75 -18.67
C GLN A 148 -15.63 -3.12 -18.04
N LEU A 149 -15.01 -3.13 -16.87
CA LEU A 149 -14.67 -4.33 -16.12
C LEU A 149 -15.25 -4.20 -14.72
N GLY A 150 -16.09 -5.15 -14.29
CA GLY A 150 -16.60 -5.18 -12.93
C GLY A 150 -15.50 -5.47 -11.89
N VAL A 151 -15.74 -5.10 -10.64
CA VAL A 151 -14.81 -5.27 -9.50
C VAL A 151 -14.38 -6.74 -9.37
N GLU A 152 -15.33 -7.67 -9.43
CA GLU A 152 -15.08 -9.11 -9.33
C GLU A 152 -14.12 -9.66 -10.39
N LYS A 153 -14.31 -9.20 -11.64
CA LYS A 153 -13.41 -9.57 -12.73
C LYS A 153 -12.02 -8.97 -12.49
N LEU A 154 -11.92 -7.74 -12.01
CA LEU A 154 -10.63 -7.13 -11.66
C LEU A 154 -9.95 -7.89 -10.51
N ARG A 155 -10.67 -8.23 -9.45
CA ARG A 155 -10.22 -9.04 -8.30
C ARG A 155 -9.63 -10.37 -8.76
N THR A 156 -10.34 -11.07 -9.64
CA THR A 156 -9.90 -12.34 -10.26
C THR A 156 -8.64 -12.14 -11.10
N ARG A 157 -8.61 -11.09 -11.95
CA ARG A 157 -7.44 -10.79 -12.79
C ARG A 157 -6.21 -10.51 -11.94
N LEU A 158 -6.33 -9.68 -10.91
CA LEU A 158 -5.24 -9.38 -9.96
C LEU A 158 -4.90 -10.54 -9.02
N GLN A 159 -5.62 -11.66 -9.10
CA GLN A 159 -5.47 -12.85 -8.27
C GLN A 159 -5.59 -12.54 -6.76
N LEU A 160 -6.55 -11.70 -6.41
CA LEU A 160 -6.76 -11.22 -5.04
C LEU A 160 -7.74 -12.09 -4.24
N GLY A 161 -8.46 -13.02 -4.86
CA GLY A 161 -9.46 -13.86 -4.17
C GLY A 161 -8.93 -14.80 -3.09
N ILE A 162 -7.60 -14.85 -2.87
CA ILE A 162 -6.99 -15.56 -1.73
C ILE A 162 -6.97 -14.68 -0.48
N PHE A 163 -7.00 -13.36 -0.63
CA PHE A 163 -6.88 -12.38 0.46
C PHE A 163 -8.19 -11.66 0.75
N LEU A 164 -9.09 -11.61 -0.22
CA LEU A 164 -10.31 -10.81 -0.20
C LEU A 164 -11.53 -11.75 -0.29
N GLU A 165 -12.46 -11.58 0.64
CA GLU A 165 -13.74 -12.31 0.68
C GLU A 165 -14.72 -11.72 -0.35
N GLU A 166 -15.83 -12.43 -0.59
CA GLU A 166 -16.88 -11.95 -1.51
C GLU A 166 -17.78 -10.95 -0.80
N GLY A 167 -17.93 -9.74 -1.35
CA GLY A 167 -18.94 -8.75 -0.93
C GLY A 167 -18.39 -7.43 -0.38
N ASP A 168 -17.39 -7.46 0.49
CA ASP A 168 -17.00 -6.26 1.28
C ASP A 168 -15.70 -5.57 0.82
N ASP A 169 -15.05 -6.06 -0.24
CA ASP A 169 -13.69 -5.64 -0.60
C ASP A 169 -13.58 -4.71 -1.82
N GLU A 170 -14.68 -4.10 -2.29
CA GLU A 170 -14.64 -3.18 -3.44
C GLU A 170 -13.68 -2.02 -3.20
N GLU A 171 -13.72 -1.42 -2.01
CA GLU A 171 -12.85 -0.30 -1.67
C GLU A 171 -11.38 -0.69 -1.67
N ILE A 172 -11.05 -1.89 -1.20
CA ILE A 172 -9.67 -2.41 -1.17
C ILE A 172 -9.17 -2.65 -2.59
N VAL A 173 -9.98 -3.27 -3.46
CA VAL A 173 -9.64 -3.49 -4.88
C VAL A 173 -9.40 -2.14 -5.57
N LYS A 174 -10.26 -1.15 -5.33
CA LYS A 174 -10.12 0.21 -5.88
C LYS A 174 -8.88 0.93 -5.36
N ALA A 175 -8.56 0.77 -4.08
CA ALA A 175 -7.38 1.32 -3.45
C ALA A 175 -6.11 0.71 -4.03
N LEU A 176 -6.05 -0.62 -4.17
CA LEU A 176 -4.94 -1.34 -4.81
C LEU A 176 -4.75 -0.93 -6.27
N ALA A 177 -5.83 -0.88 -7.03
CA ALA A 177 -5.83 -0.41 -8.41
C ALA A 177 -5.22 0.99 -8.54
N SER A 178 -5.61 1.89 -7.63
CA SER A 178 -5.10 3.27 -7.61
C SER A 178 -3.64 3.34 -7.19
N PHE A 179 -3.25 2.55 -6.19
CA PHE A 179 -1.86 2.40 -5.76
C PHE A 179 -0.99 1.91 -6.92
N ILE A 180 -1.37 0.82 -7.59
CA ILE A 180 -0.63 0.23 -8.72
C ILE A 180 -0.45 1.24 -9.86
N LEU A 181 -1.52 1.93 -10.27
CA LEU A 181 -1.41 2.93 -11.34
C LEU A 181 -0.53 4.11 -10.95
N ARG A 182 -0.62 4.58 -9.70
CA ARG A 182 0.24 5.65 -9.19
C ARG A 182 1.71 5.22 -9.21
N THR A 183 2.02 4.02 -8.72
CA THR A 183 3.38 3.47 -8.72
C THR A 183 3.93 3.37 -10.15
N ARG A 184 3.14 2.89 -11.11
CA ARG A 184 3.57 2.85 -12.52
C ARG A 184 3.79 4.23 -13.09
N LYS A 185 2.91 5.19 -12.80
CA LYS A 185 3.07 6.57 -13.26
C LYS A 185 4.34 7.20 -12.68
N TRP A 186 4.61 6.98 -11.40
CA TRP A 186 5.85 7.39 -10.74
C TRP A 186 7.07 6.78 -11.44
N MET A 187 7.06 5.46 -11.68
CA MET A 187 8.15 4.73 -12.35
C MET A 187 8.43 5.28 -13.76
N ASN A 188 7.38 5.64 -14.50
CA ASN A 188 7.49 6.17 -15.86
C ASN A 188 7.92 7.65 -15.89
N SER A 189 7.60 8.42 -14.85
CA SER A 189 7.85 9.87 -14.81
C SER A 189 9.28 10.25 -14.47
N LYS A 190 10.10 9.31 -13.98
CA LYS A 190 11.44 9.62 -13.49
C LYS A 190 12.47 9.80 -14.61
N PRO A 191 13.33 10.84 -14.53
CA PRO A 191 14.38 11.06 -15.51
C PRO A 191 15.39 9.90 -15.47
N LYS A 192 15.72 9.38 -16.65
CA LYS A 192 16.57 8.18 -16.85
C LYS A 192 18.04 8.35 -16.39
N VAL A 193 18.45 9.54 -15.97
CA VAL A 193 19.85 9.95 -16.13
C VAL A 193 20.79 9.58 -14.97
N GLU A 194 20.35 9.21 -13.76
CA GLU A 194 21.35 8.99 -12.68
C GLU A 194 20.91 8.11 -11.48
N TRP A 195 19.81 7.36 -11.58
CA TRP A 195 19.13 6.77 -10.41
C TRP A 195 19.27 5.27 -10.24
N ASP A 196 20.45 4.69 -10.49
CA ASP A 196 20.58 3.23 -10.37
C ASP A 196 20.25 2.69 -8.95
N LEU A 197 20.25 3.51 -7.89
CA LEU A 197 20.05 2.99 -6.53
C LEU A 197 19.37 3.93 -5.51
N LYS A 198 19.27 5.25 -5.73
CA LYS A 198 19.00 6.19 -4.61
C LYS A 198 17.53 6.42 -4.24
N TYR A 199 16.57 6.18 -5.15
CA TYR A 199 15.14 6.30 -4.83
C TYR A 199 14.31 5.20 -5.50
N PRO A 200 14.00 4.11 -4.79
CA PRO A 200 13.16 3.04 -5.29
C PRO A 200 11.66 3.42 -5.32
N PRO A 201 10.84 2.73 -6.16
CA PRO A 201 9.45 3.08 -6.45
C PRO A 201 8.46 2.86 -5.33
N ILE A 202 8.81 2.08 -4.31
CA ILE A 202 7.90 1.80 -3.20
C ILE A 202 8.63 2.05 -1.89
N THR A 203 8.02 2.83 -1.02
CA THR A 203 8.45 2.98 0.36
C THR A 203 7.64 2.04 1.24
N VAL A 204 8.32 1.12 1.94
CA VAL A 204 7.74 0.26 2.97
C VAL A 204 8.15 0.83 4.31
N VAL A 205 7.18 1.25 5.11
CA VAL A 205 7.39 1.81 6.43
C VAL A 205 6.98 0.78 7.46
N ILE A 206 7.92 0.41 8.33
CA ILE A 206 7.66 -0.48 9.45
C ILE A 206 7.31 0.38 10.66
N ALA A 207 6.02 0.43 10.99
CA ALA A 207 5.52 1.18 12.12
C ALA A 207 5.63 0.33 13.40
N ILE A 208 6.36 0.82 14.39
CA ILE A 208 6.51 0.16 15.68
C ILE A 208 5.60 0.87 16.69
N PRO A 209 4.49 0.22 17.11
CA PRO A 209 3.62 0.81 18.11
C PRO A 209 4.37 0.95 19.45
N PRO A 210 3.98 1.90 20.31
CA PRO A 210 4.63 2.12 21.61
C PRO A 210 4.66 0.87 22.50
N LYS A 211 3.62 0.03 22.40
CA LYS A 211 3.46 -1.24 23.12
C LYS A 211 3.81 -2.46 22.26
N TYR A 212 4.83 -2.35 21.42
CA TYR A 212 5.24 -3.47 20.58
C TYR A 212 5.70 -4.67 21.41
N HIS A 213 4.97 -5.78 21.28
CA HIS A 213 5.36 -7.07 21.81
C HIS A 213 5.76 -7.99 20.66
N ALA A 214 6.93 -8.60 20.76
CA ALA A 214 7.38 -9.55 19.76
C ALA A 214 6.43 -10.77 19.78
N PRO A 215 5.80 -11.13 18.65
CA PRO A 215 4.77 -12.16 18.65
C PRO A 215 5.40 -13.55 18.88
N PRO A 216 4.73 -14.44 19.63
CA PRO A 216 5.16 -15.83 19.72
C PRO A 216 4.98 -16.50 18.35
N VAL A 217 5.98 -17.27 17.94
CA VAL A 217 5.99 -17.97 16.67
C VAL A 217 6.34 -19.43 16.84
N ILE A 218 5.70 -20.25 16.01
CA ILE A 218 6.04 -21.65 15.84
C ILE A 218 6.59 -21.81 14.44
N THR A 219 7.90 -21.94 14.32
CA THR A 219 8.56 -22.22 13.04
C THR A 219 8.69 -23.72 12.85
N THR A 220 8.28 -24.22 11.69
CA THR A 220 8.44 -25.63 11.34
C THR A 220 9.37 -25.76 10.14
N THR A 221 10.48 -26.45 10.35
CA THR A 221 11.40 -26.82 9.28
C THR A 221 10.76 -27.94 8.44
N SER A 222 10.89 -27.85 7.11
CA SER A 222 10.41 -28.93 6.25
C SER A 222 11.17 -30.22 6.54
N THR A 223 10.57 -31.39 6.23
CA THR A 223 11.26 -32.68 6.40
C THR A 223 12.57 -32.72 5.63
N ALA A 224 12.57 -32.27 4.37
CA ALA A 224 13.78 -32.20 3.55
C ALA A 224 14.88 -31.34 4.19
N MET A 225 14.53 -30.15 4.70
CA MET A 225 15.54 -29.28 5.32
C MET A 225 15.99 -29.81 6.69
N PHE A 226 15.09 -30.44 7.44
CA PHE A 226 15.43 -31.13 8.68
C PHE A 226 16.42 -32.27 8.42
N PHE A 227 16.20 -33.09 7.39
CA PHE A 227 17.15 -34.13 6.99
C PHE A 227 18.48 -33.53 6.53
N PHE A 228 18.47 -32.44 5.76
CA PHE A 228 19.69 -31.74 5.36
C PHE A 228 20.48 -31.20 6.56
N TYR A 229 19.82 -30.51 7.50
CA TYR A 229 20.47 -30.02 8.71
C TYR A 229 21.00 -31.16 9.57
N ARG A 230 20.27 -32.28 9.67
CA ARG A 230 20.74 -33.47 10.39
C ARG A 230 21.97 -34.11 9.74
N LEU A 231 22.10 -34.03 8.41
CA LEU A 231 23.26 -34.56 7.69
C LEU A 231 24.49 -33.65 7.83
N MET A 232 24.28 -32.33 7.82
CA MET A 232 25.36 -31.34 7.84
C MET A 232 25.81 -30.94 9.25
N ASN A 233 24.89 -30.94 10.22
CA ASN A 233 25.15 -30.56 11.60
C ASN A 233 24.95 -31.78 12.50
N ASN A 234 25.97 -32.17 13.26
CA ASN A 234 25.92 -33.31 14.19
C ASN A 234 24.99 -33.09 15.40
N THR A 235 24.29 -31.96 15.48
CA THR A 235 23.34 -31.67 16.57
C THR A 235 21.91 -31.92 16.11
N PRO A 236 21.14 -32.82 16.76
CA PRO A 236 19.73 -33.01 16.47
C PRO A 236 18.96 -31.73 16.82
N GLN A 237 18.46 -31.03 15.80
CA GLN A 237 17.56 -29.89 16.00
C GLN A 237 16.11 -30.36 15.92
N SER A 238 15.23 -29.89 16.81
CA SER A 238 13.78 -30.16 16.67
C SER A 238 13.24 -29.58 15.36
N ARG A 239 12.36 -30.32 14.67
CA ARG A 239 11.69 -29.88 13.44
C ARG A 239 10.78 -28.68 13.70
N THR A 240 10.18 -28.61 14.88
CA THR A 240 9.32 -27.53 15.32
C THR A 240 10.01 -26.79 16.45
N GLN A 241 10.16 -25.49 16.30
CA GLN A 241 10.73 -24.61 17.30
C GLN A 241 9.70 -23.55 17.66
N THR A 242 9.43 -23.43 18.95
CA THR A 242 8.62 -22.36 19.52
C THR A 242 9.56 -21.25 19.99
N GLY A 243 9.21 -20.01 19.73
CA GLY A 243 10.03 -18.87 20.11
C GLY A 243 9.28 -17.57 19.98
N VAL A 244 10.02 -16.47 20.08
CA VAL A 244 9.49 -15.12 19.93
C VAL A 244 10.13 -14.49 18.71
N ALA A 245 9.32 -13.98 17.78
CA ALA A 245 9.81 -13.36 16.56
C ALA A 245 10.29 -11.94 16.84
N ARG A 246 11.58 -11.81 17.16
CA ARG A 246 12.22 -10.50 17.34
C ARG A 246 12.06 -9.64 16.09
N LEU A 247 11.91 -8.32 16.30
CA LEU A 247 11.73 -7.36 15.21
C LEU A 247 12.86 -7.44 14.18
N THR A 248 14.12 -7.55 14.62
CA THR A 248 15.28 -7.68 13.72
C THR A 248 15.19 -8.92 12.82
N TRP A 249 14.73 -10.05 13.36
CA TRP A 249 14.49 -11.26 12.58
C TRP A 249 13.35 -11.07 11.57
N LEU A 250 12.27 -10.40 11.99
CA LEU A 250 11.14 -10.09 11.12
C LEU A 250 11.56 -9.17 9.95
N VAL A 251 12.28 -8.11 10.25
CA VAL A 251 12.76 -7.13 9.27
C VAL A 251 13.76 -7.75 8.28
N ALA A 252 14.69 -8.58 8.76
CA ALA A 252 15.64 -9.29 7.90
C ALA A 252 14.91 -10.24 6.93
N ASN A 253 13.91 -11.00 7.42
CA ASN A 253 13.13 -11.87 6.56
C ASN A 253 12.27 -11.09 5.56
N LEU A 254 11.68 -9.96 5.95
CA LEU A 254 10.99 -9.08 5.01
C LEU A 254 11.93 -8.57 3.93
N ALA A 255 13.09 -8.02 4.29
CA ALA A 255 14.07 -7.51 3.33
C ALA A 255 14.53 -8.60 2.34
N ARG A 256 14.82 -9.80 2.85
CA ARG A 256 15.15 -10.98 2.02
C ARG A 256 14.03 -11.32 1.03
N LYS A 257 12.78 -11.30 1.49
CA LYS A 257 11.59 -11.53 0.64
C LYS A 257 11.47 -10.45 -0.42
N LEU A 258 11.52 -9.18 -0.04
CA LEU A 258 11.45 -8.05 -0.97
C LEU A 258 12.51 -8.17 -2.07
N VAL A 259 13.77 -8.45 -1.73
CA VAL A 259 14.84 -8.67 -2.73
C VAL A 259 14.50 -9.82 -3.68
N THR A 260 14.03 -10.94 -3.15
CA THR A 260 13.66 -12.11 -3.97
C THR A 260 12.55 -11.76 -4.95
N LYS A 261 11.53 -11.04 -4.50
CA LYS A 261 10.40 -10.59 -5.33
C LYS A 261 10.81 -9.58 -6.38
N SER A 262 11.66 -8.63 -5.99
CA SER A 262 12.26 -7.66 -6.90
C SER A 262 13.02 -8.33 -8.04
N LYS A 263 13.75 -9.42 -7.76
CA LYS A 263 14.44 -10.21 -8.80
C LYS A 263 13.46 -10.86 -9.77
N ILE A 264 12.43 -11.52 -9.25
CA ILE A 264 11.40 -12.19 -10.07
C ILE A 264 10.70 -11.16 -10.96
N ALA A 265 10.31 -10.02 -10.38
CA ALA A 265 9.58 -8.96 -11.06
C ALA A 265 10.49 -8.04 -11.91
N ARG A 266 11.82 -8.22 -11.88
CA ARG A 266 12.85 -7.53 -12.69
C ARG A 266 12.77 -5.99 -12.73
N SER A 267 11.99 -5.33 -11.88
CA SER A 267 11.63 -3.91 -12.10
C SER A 267 11.18 -3.11 -10.87
N VAL A 268 11.03 -3.73 -9.71
CA VAL A 268 10.54 -3.04 -8.51
C VAL A 268 11.59 -3.09 -7.43
N SER A 269 12.08 -1.93 -7.00
CA SER A 269 12.93 -1.81 -5.81
C SER A 269 12.13 -1.23 -4.63
N PHE A 270 12.66 -1.35 -3.42
CA PHE A 270 12.00 -0.91 -2.19
C PHE A 270 12.93 -0.06 -1.30
N VAL A 271 12.40 1.01 -0.71
CA VAL A 271 12.99 1.62 0.49
C VAL A 271 12.28 0.98 1.68
N VAL A 272 13.03 0.52 2.67
CA VAL A 272 12.48 0.14 3.97
C VAL A 272 12.84 1.23 4.99
N LYS A 273 11.83 1.83 5.61
CA LYS A 273 12.00 2.84 6.68
C LYS A 273 11.44 2.31 8.01
N LEU A 274 11.98 2.82 9.10
CA LEU A 274 11.50 2.57 10.46
C LEU A 274 10.65 3.76 10.90
N GLN A 275 9.47 3.53 11.46
CA GLN A 275 8.63 4.59 12.05
C GLN A 275 8.31 4.20 13.49
N PHE A 276 8.52 5.13 14.41
CA PHE A 276 8.12 4.96 15.81
C PHE A 276 6.73 5.56 16.03
N GLY A 277 5.94 4.96 16.91
CA GLY A 277 4.63 5.48 17.31
C GLY A 277 4.72 6.91 17.85
N GLN A 278 3.64 7.69 17.63
CA GLN A 278 3.58 9.13 17.86
C GLN A 278 3.23 9.53 19.30
N ASP A 279 3.27 8.59 20.26
CA ASP A 279 3.07 8.91 21.68
C ASP A 279 4.24 9.77 22.14
N GLY A 280 4.05 11.09 22.00
CA GLY A 280 4.97 12.13 22.41
C GLY A 280 5.43 11.88 23.85
N ASP A 281 6.72 12.07 24.06
CA ASP A 281 7.37 12.23 25.35
C ASP A 281 7.78 10.98 26.14
N THR A 282 7.38 9.75 25.79
CA THR A 282 7.90 8.54 26.49
C THR A 282 8.87 7.72 25.65
N TRP A 283 10.05 8.30 25.37
CA TRP A 283 11.18 7.62 24.73
C TRP A 283 12.18 6.95 25.72
N PRO A 284 11.73 6.00 26.56
CA PRO A 284 12.66 4.91 26.94
C PRO A 284 12.09 3.49 26.90
N PHE A 285 10.81 3.28 26.50
CA PHE A 285 10.18 1.94 26.54
C PHE A 285 9.99 1.27 25.18
N ALA A 286 10.46 1.88 24.09
CA ALA A 286 10.50 1.21 22.79
C ALA A 286 11.32 -0.08 22.94
N ALA A 287 10.77 -1.21 22.46
CA ALA A 287 11.38 -2.53 22.57
C ALA A 287 12.91 -2.44 22.38
N PRO A 288 13.74 -3.00 23.27
CA PRO A 288 15.20 -2.80 23.25
C PRO A 288 15.87 -3.24 21.94
N ASP A 289 15.14 -3.96 21.09
CA ASP A 289 15.54 -4.41 19.76
C ASP A 289 15.13 -3.48 18.60
N ALA A 290 14.37 -2.43 18.86
CA ALA A 290 13.86 -1.48 17.86
C ALA A 290 14.76 -0.24 17.67
N THR A 291 16.06 -0.33 17.94
CA THR A 291 16.98 0.78 17.64
C THR A 291 17.21 0.90 16.14
N GLU A 292 17.44 2.12 15.65
CA GLU A 292 17.72 2.38 14.24
C GLU A 292 18.89 1.53 13.70
N SER A 293 19.97 1.44 14.47
CA SER A 293 21.16 0.65 14.11
C SER A 293 20.84 -0.84 13.97
N LYS A 294 20.10 -1.44 14.91
CA LYS A 294 19.66 -2.84 14.84
C LYS A 294 18.73 -3.07 13.65
N PHE A 295 17.82 -2.14 13.38
CA PHE A 295 16.91 -2.20 12.24
C PHE A 295 17.65 -2.15 10.91
N ARG A 296 18.60 -1.21 10.75
CA ARG A 296 19.46 -1.11 9.58
C ARG A 296 20.25 -2.40 9.35
N ALA A 297 20.92 -2.90 10.40
CA ALA A 297 21.67 -4.14 10.34
C ALA A 297 20.78 -5.34 9.94
N ALA A 298 19.54 -5.38 10.42
CA ALA A 298 18.56 -6.39 10.02
C ALA A 298 18.20 -6.30 8.53
N VAL A 299 17.95 -5.09 8.00
CA VAL A 299 17.69 -4.90 6.56
C VAL A 299 18.88 -5.38 5.73
N GLU A 300 20.09 -4.93 6.08
CA GLU A 300 21.34 -5.30 5.38
C GLU A 300 21.58 -6.82 5.43
N MET A 301 21.36 -7.45 6.58
CA MET A 301 21.43 -8.91 6.74
C MET A 301 20.40 -9.64 5.87
N GLY A 302 19.16 -9.15 5.80
CA GLY A 302 18.14 -9.73 4.93
C GLY A 302 18.50 -9.63 3.44
N VAL A 303 19.06 -8.48 3.03
CA VAL A 303 19.54 -8.26 1.66
C VAL A 303 20.69 -9.20 1.31
N SER A 304 21.67 -9.36 2.21
CA SER A 304 22.83 -10.23 1.98
C SER A 304 22.45 -11.72 1.92
N GLN A 305 21.46 -12.14 2.72
CA GLN A 305 20.93 -13.51 2.70
C GLN A 305 20.19 -13.85 1.40
N ALA A 306 19.66 -12.85 0.68
CA ALA A 306 19.03 -13.06 -0.62
C ALA A 306 20.11 -13.22 -1.72
N ALA A 307 20.84 -14.33 -1.70
CA ALA A 307 21.98 -14.67 -2.57
C ALA A 307 21.81 -14.20 -4.04
N GLY A 308 22.86 -13.58 -4.61
CA GLY A 308 22.85 -13.08 -5.99
C GLY A 308 22.01 -11.82 -6.21
N ALA A 309 21.80 -11.00 -5.16
CA ALA A 309 21.11 -9.72 -5.29
C ALA A 309 21.97 -8.71 -6.03
N LYS A 310 21.39 -8.08 -7.06
CA LYS A 310 21.92 -6.80 -7.52
C LYS A 310 21.83 -5.82 -6.36
N PRO A 311 22.87 -4.99 -6.12
CA PRO A 311 22.81 -3.96 -5.10
C PRO A 311 21.58 -3.07 -5.29
N GLY A 312 21.05 -2.56 -4.17
CA GLY A 312 19.93 -1.59 -4.06
C GLY A 312 18.57 -1.97 -4.62
N LEU A 313 18.28 -3.28 -4.78
CA LEU A 313 16.88 -3.73 -4.90
C LEU A 313 16.07 -3.40 -3.64
N VAL A 314 16.70 -3.46 -2.48
CA VAL A 314 16.12 -3.04 -1.20
C VAL A 314 17.17 -2.22 -0.47
N ILE A 315 16.80 -1.02 -0.04
CA ILE A 315 17.69 -0.13 0.71
C ILE A 315 17.03 0.30 2.02
N TYR A 316 17.84 0.47 3.04
CA TYR A 316 17.41 1.15 4.26
C TYR A 316 17.28 2.65 4.01
N GLY A 317 16.16 3.25 4.40
CA GLY A 317 15.83 4.66 4.12
C GLY A 317 15.77 5.59 5.33
N GLY A 318 16.34 5.19 6.46
CA GLY A 318 16.30 5.98 7.69
C GLY A 318 15.01 5.81 8.50
N VAL A 319 14.86 6.68 9.49
CA VAL A 319 13.61 6.84 10.26
C VAL A 319 12.62 7.67 9.42
N ALA A 320 11.39 7.19 9.30
CA ALA A 320 10.29 7.95 8.73
C ALA A 320 9.71 8.86 9.80
N GLU A 321 9.62 10.15 9.48
CA GLU A 321 8.88 11.10 10.29
C GLU A 321 7.41 10.68 10.32
N VAL A 322 6.79 10.78 11.50
CA VAL A 322 5.35 10.67 11.59
C VAL A 322 4.80 11.94 10.96
N GLU A 323 4.33 11.80 9.73
CA GLU A 323 3.74 12.90 9.00
C GLU A 323 2.48 13.34 9.75
N GLY A 324 2.61 14.37 10.60
CA GLY A 324 1.49 14.92 11.36
C GLY A 324 0.37 15.38 10.42
N GLU A 325 -0.87 15.34 10.90
CA GLU A 325 -2.04 15.78 10.13
C GLU A 325 -1.99 17.25 9.71
N GLY A 326 -1.07 18.06 10.29
CA GLY A 326 -0.99 19.51 10.04
C GLY A 326 0.17 20.02 9.19
N ASP A 327 1.19 19.22 8.88
CA ASP A 327 2.46 19.75 8.32
C ASP A 327 2.56 19.67 6.78
N GLU A 328 1.41 19.76 6.09
CA GLU A 328 1.37 19.95 4.63
C GLU A 328 1.10 21.41 4.26
N GLY A 329 1.82 22.32 4.92
CA GLY A 329 1.97 23.68 4.43
C GLY A 329 2.63 23.65 3.05
N PHE A 330 1.82 23.56 1.99
CA PHE A 330 2.17 24.02 0.65
C PHE A 330 2.31 25.55 0.68
N GLY A 331 3.17 26.07 1.54
CA GLY A 331 3.62 27.44 1.49
C GLY A 331 4.40 27.59 0.22
N VAL A 332 3.73 28.04 -0.84
CA VAL A 332 4.40 28.71 -1.95
C VAL A 332 5.14 29.85 -1.28
N LYS A 333 6.47 29.71 -1.11
CA LYS A 333 7.31 30.85 -0.80
C LYS A 333 7.14 31.80 -1.98
N ALA A 334 6.31 32.82 -1.77
CA ALA A 334 6.03 33.86 -2.76
C ALA A 334 7.30 34.65 -3.06
#